data_AF-A0A5N5TJC9-F1
#
_entry.id   AF-A0A5N5TJC9-F1
#
_cell.length_a   1.000
_cell.length_b   1.000
_cell.length_c   1.000
_cell.angle_alpha   90.00
_cell.angle_beta   90.00
_cell.angle_gamma   90.00
#
_symmetry.space_group_name_H-M   'P 1'
#
loop_
_entity.id
_entity.type
_entity.pdbx_description
1 polymer ?
#
loop_
_entity_poly.entity_id
_entity_poly.type
_entity_poly.pdbx_seq_one_letter_code
_entity_poly.pdbx_strand_id
1 'polypeptide(L)'
;MWSPIIMTSSLQGEASIIGRNLARLAFDILGNYGDVNNSNVNVFREVLNINEEAISLLTSTIRNSTSLCLLFGGETTVTVNGKGRGGRNQEMVLAFSLETEKLSEQFNGDGEISFLSGGTDGIDGPTDAAGALTYFICREGQVQLQTDDARKEGLDPEKFLKDNDSYNYFSQLSEGKYLLKPGHTGTNVMDIQMVYIHKY
;
A
#
# COMPACT_ATOMS: atom_id res chain seq x y z
N MET A 1 14.08 -2.06 19.51
CA MET A 1 14.27 -1.59 18.12
C MET A 1 13.54 -2.59 17.25
N TRP A 2 12.50 -2.16 16.54
CA TRP A 2 11.75 -3.03 15.64
C TRP A 2 12.46 -2.97 14.29
N SER A 3 12.78 -4.15 13.75
CA SER A 3 13.42 -4.25 12.43
C SER A 3 12.32 -4.44 11.38
N PRO A 4 12.43 -3.79 10.21
CA PRO A 4 11.56 -4.08 9.10
C PRO A 4 11.61 -5.58 8.72
N ILE A 5 10.48 -6.14 8.31
CA ILE A 5 10.36 -7.52 7.87
C ILE A 5 10.29 -7.53 6.36
N ILE A 6 11.28 -8.13 5.71
CA ILE A 6 11.26 -8.32 4.25
C ILE A 6 10.34 -9.51 3.95
N MET A 7 9.14 -9.21 3.46
CA MET A 7 8.12 -10.19 3.13
C MET A 7 8.45 -10.93 1.83
N THR A 8 8.95 -10.20 0.84
CA THR A 8 9.42 -10.73 -0.45
C THR A 8 10.35 -9.75 -1.14
N SER A 9 11.20 -10.26 -2.03
CA SER A 9 12.01 -9.46 -2.98
C SER A 9 11.69 -9.81 -4.44
N SER A 10 10.57 -10.48 -4.67
CA SER A 10 10.11 -10.94 -5.98
C SER A 10 8.59 -10.74 -6.14
N LEU A 11 8.09 -9.62 -5.61
CA LEU A 11 6.71 -9.17 -5.83
C LEU A 11 6.49 -8.94 -7.33
N GLN A 12 5.43 -9.52 -7.88
CA GLN A 12 5.11 -9.48 -9.31
C GLN A 12 3.60 -9.60 -9.52
N GLY A 13 3.13 -9.21 -10.70
CA GLY A 13 1.72 -9.27 -11.06
C GLY A 13 1.15 -7.92 -11.43
N GLU A 14 -0.19 -7.85 -11.50
CA GLU A 14 -0.91 -6.63 -11.82
C GLU A 14 -0.97 -5.72 -10.57
N ALA A 15 -0.51 -4.47 -10.71
CA ALA A 15 -0.31 -3.54 -9.62
C ALA A 15 -1.59 -3.28 -8.81
N SER A 16 -2.75 -3.14 -9.46
CA SER A 16 -4.02 -2.92 -8.77
C SER A 16 -4.46 -4.15 -7.96
N ILE A 17 -4.24 -5.37 -8.47
CA ILE A 17 -4.51 -6.62 -7.75
C ILE A 17 -3.59 -6.75 -6.53
N ILE A 18 -2.30 -6.47 -6.71
CA ILE A 18 -1.32 -6.51 -5.61
C ILE A 18 -1.68 -5.48 -4.53
N GLY A 19 -2.01 -4.24 -4.91
CA GLY A 19 -2.42 -3.18 -3.98
C GLY A 19 -3.62 -3.57 -3.12
N ARG A 20 -4.65 -4.18 -3.71
CA ARG A 20 -5.82 -4.68 -2.96
C ARG A 20 -5.44 -5.80 -1.98
N ASN A 21 -4.58 -6.73 -2.38
CA ASN A 21 -4.17 -7.83 -1.51
C ASN A 21 -3.26 -7.35 -0.36
N LEU A 22 -2.41 -6.35 -0.60
CA LEU A 22 -1.64 -5.70 0.44
C LEU A 22 -2.55 -5.01 1.48
N ALA A 23 -3.61 -4.34 1.04
CA ALA A 23 -4.59 -3.74 1.95
C ALA A 23 -5.30 -4.81 2.80
N ARG A 24 -5.76 -5.90 2.18
CA ARG A 24 -6.37 -7.03 2.90
C ARG A 24 -5.43 -7.67 3.91
N LEU A 25 -4.16 -7.89 3.54
CA LEU A 25 -3.14 -8.38 4.47
C LEU A 25 -2.96 -7.41 5.64
N ALA A 26 -2.88 -6.11 5.37
CA ALA A 26 -2.68 -5.10 6.42
C ALA A 26 -3.86 -5.06 7.41
N PHE A 27 -5.10 -5.12 6.91
CA PHE A 27 -6.30 -5.17 7.73
C PHE A 27 -6.45 -6.48 8.51
N ASP A 28 -6.10 -7.62 7.90
CA ASP A 28 -6.11 -8.91 8.60
C ASP A 28 -5.10 -8.90 9.76
N ILE A 29 -3.90 -8.36 9.54
CA ILE A 29 -2.89 -8.19 10.60
C ILE A 29 -3.39 -7.22 11.69
N LEU A 30 -3.93 -6.07 11.30
CA LEU A 30 -4.38 -5.06 12.25
C LEU A 30 -5.60 -5.52 13.06
N GLY A 31 -6.57 -6.18 12.43
CA GLY A 31 -7.79 -6.68 13.06
C GLY A 31 -7.55 -7.87 13.99
N ASN A 32 -6.55 -8.70 13.69
CA ASN A 32 -6.17 -9.85 14.51
C ASN A 32 -4.87 -9.61 15.28
N TYR A 33 -4.53 -8.34 15.56
CA TYR A 33 -3.26 -7.99 16.16
C TYR A 33 -3.03 -8.74 17.48
N GLY A 34 -1.92 -9.47 17.60
CA GLY A 34 -1.62 -10.33 18.76
C GLY A 34 -2.12 -11.77 18.67
N ASP A 35 -3.03 -12.09 17.76
CA ASP A 35 -3.50 -13.46 17.44
C ASP A 35 -3.28 -13.82 15.95
N VAL A 36 -2.47 -13.03 15.24
CA VAL A 36 -2.04 -13.37 13.87
C VAL A 36 -1.29 -14.70 13.92
N ASN A 37 -1.83 -15.69 13.22
CA ASN A 37 -1.22 -17.00 13.03
C ASN A 37 -0.84 -17.22 11.56
N ASN A 38 -0.03 -18.24 11.31
CA ASN A 38 0.50 -18.51 9.97
C ASN A 38 -0.61 -18.78 8.94
N SER A 39 -1.74 -19.38 9.33
CA SER A 39 -2.83 -19.72 8.40
C SER A 39 -3.47 -18.46 7.80
N ASN A 40 -3.64 -17.41 8.60
CA ASN A 40 -4.15 -16.11 8.15
C ASN A 40 -3.28 -15.51 7.04
N VAL A 41 -1.97 -15.40 7.31
CA VAL A 41 -1.00 -14.79 6.37
C VAL A 41 -0.78 -15.67 5.14
N ASN A 42 -0.85 -17.00 5.28
CA ASN A 42 -0.65 -17.95 4.19
C ASN A 42 -1.67 -17.79 3.05
N VAL A 43 -2.87 -17.25 3.31
CA VAL A 43 -3.85 -16.94 2.27
C VAL A 43 -3.29 -15.97 1.22
N PHE A 44 -2.41 -15.05 1.65
CA PHE A 44 -1.81 -14.06 0.77
C PHE A 44 -0.48 -14.51 0.15
N ARG A 45 0.05 -15.67 0.58
CA ARG A 45 1.41 -16.09 0.25
C ARG A 45 1.63 -16.25 -1.24
N GLU A 46 0.69 -16.89 -1.95
CA GLU A 46 0.81 -17.13 -3.38
C GLU A 46 0.70 -15.82 -4.17
N VAL A 47 -0.32 -15.00 -3.88
CA VAL A 47 -0.58 -13.76 -4.63
C VAL A 47 0.46 -12.66 -4.37
N LEU A 48 1.03 -12.60 -3.16
CA LEU A 48 2.07 -11.63 -2.80
C LEU A 48 3.49 -12.21 -2.83
N ASN A 49 3.65 -13.47 -3.23
CA ASN A 49 4.93 -14.19 -3.27
C ASN A 49 5.73 -14.11 -1.95
N ILE A 50 5.06 -14.30 -0.81
CA ILE A 50 5.64 -14.13 0.52
C ILE A 50 6.54 -15.32 0.89
N ASN A 51 7.69 -15.02 1.49
CA ASN A 51 8.63 -16.01 2.01
C ASN A 51 8.11 -16.65 3.32
N GLU A 52 8.22 -17.98 3.48
CA GLU A 52 7.82 -18.66 4.73
C GLU A 52 8.56 -18.13 5.96
N GLU A 53 9.85 -17.83 5.80
CA GLU A 53 10.68 -17.26 6.87
C GLU A 53 10.15 -15.90 7.33
N ALA A 54 9.64 -15.08 6.39
CA ALA A 54 9.06 -13.79 6.71
C ALA A 54 7.75 -13.92 7.50
N ILE A 55 6.94 -14.94 7.21
CA ILE A 55 5.73 -15.25 8.00
C ILE A 55 6.10 -15.62 9.43
N SER A 56 7.11 -16.48 9.62
CA SER A 56 7.61 -16.85 10.95
C SER A 56 8.13 -15.64 11.73
N LEU A 57 8.87 -14.74 11.06
CA LEU A 57 9.37 -13.51 11.65
C LEU A 57 8.24 -12.54 12.01
N LEU A 58 7.22 -12.40 11.16
CA LEU A 58 6.01 -11.61 11.43
C LEU A 58 5.27 -12.11 12.67
N THR A 59 4.96 -13.42 12.72
CA THR A 59 4.24 -14.04 13.84
C THR A 59 4.99 -13.91 15.17
N SER A 60 6.33 -13.95 15.16
CA SER A 60 7.14 -13.74 16.37
C SER A 60 7.28 -12.26 16.75
N THR A 61 7.32 -11.35 15.78
CA THR A 61 7.46 -9.91 16.01
C THR A 61 6.18 -9.29 16.57
N ILE A 62 5.01 -9.67 16.04
CA ILE A 62 3.72 -9.08 16.46
C ILE A 62 3.38 -9.35 17.93
N ARG A 63 3.94 -10.41 18.52
CA ARG A 63 3.78 -10.74 19.94
C ARG A 63 4.49 -9.76 20.88
N ASN A 64 5.48 -9.01 20.37
CA ASN A 64 6.38 -8.19 21.18
C ASN A 64 6.43 -6.72 20.74
N SER A 65 5.64 -6.33 19.73
CA SER A 65 5.64 -4.99 19.16
C SER A 65 4.22 -4.58 18.83
N THR A 66 3.89 -3.30 19.03
CA THR A 66 2.64 -2.69 18.54
C THR A 66 2.83 -2.02 17.18
N SER A 67 4.03 -2.03 16.62
CA SER A 67 4.36 -1.46 15.31
C SER A 67 5.06 -2.49 14.43
N LEU A 68 4.67 -2.55 13.16
CA LEU A 68 5.21 -3.43 12.13
C LEU A 68 5.53 -2.63 10.87
N CYS A 69 6.67 -2.92 10.26
CA CYS A 69 7.05 -2.36 8.97
C CYS A 69 7.35 -3.54 8.05
N LEU A 70 6.47 -3.78 7.09
CA LEU A 70 6.58 -4.85 6.13
C LEU A 70 7.14 -4.28 4.83
N LEU A 71 8.21 -4.87 4.34
CA LEU A 71 8.86 -4.49 3.09
C LEU A 71 8.60 -5.53 2.03
N PHE A 72 8.25 -5.06 0.84
CA PHE A 72 8.15 -5.87 -0.36
C PHE A 72 9.00 -5.21 -1.43
N GLY A 73 9.69 -6.02 -2.21
CA GLY A 73 10.44 -5.56 -3.38
C GLY A 73 10.12 -6.43 -4.57
N GLY A 74 10.27 -5.87 -5.76
CA GLY A 74 10.00 -6.57 -7.01
C GLY A 74 9.60 -5.61 -8.10
N GLU A 75 8.95 -6.13 -9.12
CA GLU A 75 8.54 -5.36 -10.29
C GLU A 75 7.13 -5.78 -10.72
N THR A 76 6.18 -4.87 -10.50
CA THR A 76 4.79 -5.09 -10.92
C THR A 76 4.54 -4.51 -12.30
N THR A 77 3.35 -4.79 -12.85
CA THR A 77 2.93 -4.32 -14.16
C THR A 77 1.56 -3.69 -14.06
N VAL A 78 1.25 -2.79 -15.00
CA VAL A 78 -0.07 -2.20 -15.17
C VAL A 78 -0.59 -2.56 -16.54
N THR A 79 -1.83 -3.02 -16.61
CA THR A 79 -2.54 -3.16 -17.87
C THR A 79 -3.25 -1.86 -18.20
N VAL A 80 -2.69 -1.10 -19.14
CA VAL A 80 -3.23 0.19 -19.54
C VAL A 80 -4.45 0.01 -20.43
N ASN A 81 -5.62 0.41 -19.94
CA ASN A 81 -6.90 0.39 -20.65
C ASN A 81 -7.48 1.80 -20.85
N GLY A 82 -7.08 2.76 -20.01
CA GLY A 82 -7.53 4.14 -20.06
C GLY A 82 -6.61 5.07 -20.86
N LYS A 83 -6.88 6.37 -20.76
CA LYS A 83 -6.09 7.44 -21.39
C LYS A 83 -5.37 8.33 -20.39
N GLY A 84 -5.44 7.97 -19.12
CA GLY A 84 -4.81 8.67 -18.02
C GLY A 84 -3.29 8.62 -18.05
N ARG A 85 -2.72 9.28 -17.05
CA ARG A 85 -1.30 9.29 -16.76
C ARG A 85 -1.08 8.70 -15.38
N GLY A 86 -0.10 7.81 -15.26
CA GLY A 86 0.20 7.12 -14.02
C GLY A 86 1.33 6.12 -14.19
N GLY A 87 1.62 5.38 -13.13
CA GLY A 87 2.54 4.26 -13.16
C GLY A 87 2.10 3.17 -12.19
N ARG A 88 2.83 2.06 -12.19
CA ARG A 88 2.51 0.87 -11.39
C ARG A 88 2.51 1.14 -9.89
N ASN A 89 3.45 1.95 -9.40
CA ASN A 89 3.54 2.24 -7.99
C ASN A 89 2.37 3.13 -7.54
N GLN A 90 2.03 4.16 -8.33
CA GLN A 90 0.87 5.02 -8.08
C GLN A 90 -0.45 4.24 -8.20
N GLU A 91 -0.60 3.40 -9.22
CA GLU A 91 -1.81 2.58 -9.43
C GLU A 91 -2.01 1.58 -8.28
N MET A 92 -0.94 0.96 -7.78
CA MET A 92 -0.97 0.09 -6.62
C MET A 92 -1.45 0.82 -5.37
N VAL A 93 -0.95 2.03 -5.11
CA VAL A 93 -1.34 2.85 -3.93
C VAL A 93 -2.80 3.27 -4.02
N LEU A 94 -3.28 3.67 -5.20
CA LEU A 94 -4.69 4.03 -5.41
C LEU A 94 -5.62 2.82 -5.26
N ALA A 95 -5.20 1.64 -5.73
CA ALA A 95 -5.95 0.41 -5.54
C ALA A 95 -5.98 -0.03 -4.06
N PHE A 96 -4.87 0.15 -3.34
CA PHE A 96 -4.78 -0.08 -1.90
C PHE A 96 -5.72 0.85 -1.12
N SER A 97 -5.76 2.15 -1.45
CA SER A 97 -6.60 3.12 -0.75
C SER A 97 -8.09 2.83 -0.94
N LEU A 98 -8.51 2.46 -2.15
CA LEU A 98 -9.89 2.06 -2.43
C LEU A 98 -10.31 0.76 -1.74
N GLU A 99 -9.40 -0.20 -1.59
CA GLU A 99 -9.71 -1.42 -0.83
C GLU A 99 -9.76 -1.14 0.66
N THR A 100 -8.88 -0.28 1.15
CA THR A 100 -8.86 0.21 2.54
C THR A 100 -10.16 0.90 2.91
N GLU A 101 -10.72 1.74 2.03
CA GLU A 101 -12.05 2.35 2.22
C GLU A 101 -13.13 1.29 2.46
N LYS A 102 -13.21 0.26 1.62
CA LYS A 102 -14.19 -0.83 1.79
C LYS A 102 -14.00 -1.62 3.09
N LEU A 103 -12.75 -1.91 3.44
CA LEU A 103 -12.42 -2.68 4.65
C LEU A 103 -12.69 -1.86 5.92
N SER A 104 -12.56 -0.54 5.86
CA SER A 104 -12.81 0.36 6.98
C SER A 104 -14.24 0.31 7.49
N GLU A 105 -15.23 0.09 6.61
CA GLU A 105 -16.66 0.05 6.97
C GLU A 105 -16.99 -1.06 7.99
N GLN A 106 -16.20 -2.13 8.00
CA GLN A 106 -16.39 -3.30 8.85
C GLN A 106 -15.30 -3.40 9.93
N PHE A 107 -14.37 -2.46 9.97
CA PHE A 107 -13.26 -2.49 10.90
C PHE A 107 -13.73 -2.05 12.29
N ASN A 108 -13.56 -2.92 13.28
CA ASN A 108 -13.87 -2.65 14.68
C ASN A 108 -12.58 -2.75 15.50
N GLY A 109 -11.90 -1.62 15.69
CA GLY A 109 -10.65 -1.54 16.43
C GLY A 109 -10.00 -0.17 16.30
N ASP A 110 -8.80 -0.05 16.86
CA ASP A 110 -8.01 1.17 16.83
C ASP A 110 -6.60 0.87 16.29
N GLY A 111 -6.11 1.70 15.38
CA GLY A 111 -4.77 1.61 14.83
C GLY A 111 -4.63 2.40 13.53
N GLU A 112 -3.44 2.30 12.93
CA GLU A 112 -3.09 2.97 11.68
C GLU A 112 -2.42 2.01 10.71
N ILE A 113 -2.69 2.24 9.43
CA ILE A 113 -2.01 1.60 8.31
C ILE A 113 -1.52 2.72 7.40
N SER A 114 -0.24 2.69 7.04
CA SER A 114 0.32 3.56 6.01
C SER A 114 0.94 2.69 4.93
N PHE A 115 0.69 3.06 3.68
CA PHE A 115 1.22 2.34 2.54
C PHE A 115 1.96 3.30 1.62
N LEU A 116 3.15 2.88 1.21
CA LEU A 116 4.01 3.61 0.27
C LEU A 116 4.49 2.62 -0.78
N SER A 117 4.46 3.03 -2.04
CA SER A 117 5.05 2.29 -3.15
C SER A 117 5.86 3.24 -4.01
N GLY A 118 7.10 2.88 -4.37
CA GLY A 118 7.94 3.73 -5.20
C GLY A 118 9.05 3.01 -5.97
N GLY A 119 9.30 3.49 -7.19
CA GLY A 119 10.40 3.09 -8.05
C GLY A 119 11.72 3.68 -7.56
N THR A 120 12.74 2.83 -7.49
CA THR A 120 14.06 3.24 -6.95
C THR A 120 14.85 4.15 -7.87
N ASP A 121 14.44 4.29 -9.14
CA ASP A 121 14.98 5.24 -10.12
C ASP A 121 14.40 6.66 -9.99
N GLY A 122 13.40 6.83 -9.13
CA GLY A 122 12.73 8.10 -8.90
C GLY A 122 11.59 8.39 -9.89
N ILE A 123 11.21 7.41 -10.72
CA ILE A 123 10.21 7.56 -11.77
C ILE A 123 9.19 6.40 -11.68
N ASP A 124 7.92 6.69 -11.96
CA ASP A 124 6.88 5.70 -12.07
C ASP A 124 5.98 6.02 -13.27
N GLY A 125 6.07 5.18 -14.30
CA GLY A 125 5.45 5.44 -15.60
C GLY A 125 5.98 6.72 -16.27
N PRO A 126 5.23 7.34 -17.18
CA PRO A 126 5.64 8.59 -17.83
C PRO A 126 5.39 9.81 -16.93
N THR A 127 5.85 9.80 -15.67
CA THR A 127 5.58 10.87 -14.67
C THR A 127 6.87 11.45 -14.08
N ASP A 128 6.76 12.50 -13.26
CA ASP A 128 7.89 13.06 -12.49
C ASP A 128 7.91 12.55 -11.03
N ALA A 129 7.06 11.57 -10.70
CA ALA A 129 6.95 10.96 -9.39
C ALA A 129 7.51 9.55 -9.43
N ALA A 130 8.13 9.11 -8.34
CA ALA A 130 8.57 7.74 -8.12
C ALA A 130 7.41 6.81 -7.73
N GLY A 131 6.27 7.36 -7.31
CA GLY A 131 5.22 6.60 -6.67
C GLY A 131 4.31 7.48 -5.83
N ALA A 132 3.62 6.88 -4.86
CA ALA A 132 2.69 7.60 -3.98
C ALA A 132 2.63 6.97 -2.58
N LEU A 133 1.90 7.62 -1.68
CA LEU A 133 1.57 7.10 -0.36
C LEU A 133 0.09 7.30 -0.02
N THR A 134 -0.43 6.45 0.85
CA THR A 134 -1.80 6.54 1.40
C THR A 134 -1.83 6.09 2.85
N TYR A 135 -2.91 6.40 3.56
CA TYR A 135 -3.08 6.03 4.97
C TYR A 135 -4.53 5.71 5.33
N PHE A 136 -4.64 4.98 6.43
CA PHE A 136 -5.83 4.69 7.20
C PHE A 136 -5.49 4.93 8.68
N ILE A 137 -6.35 5.65 9.39
CA ILE A 137 -6.24 5.82 10.84
C ILE A 137 -7.63 5.59 11.43
N CYS A 138 -7.74 4.70 12.41
CA CYS A 138 -8.92 4.56 13.25
C CYS A 138 -8.51 4.74 14.71
N ARG A 139 -9.13 5.71 15.38
CA ARG A 139 -8.88 5.98 16.79
C ARG A 139 -10.15 6.42 17.47
N GLU A 140 -10.50 5.75 18.57
CA GLU A 140 -11.69 6.07 19.36
C GLU A 140 -12.97 6.04 18.50
N GLY A 141 -13.02 5.10 17.54
CA GLY A 141 -14.11 4.94 16.58
C GLY A 141 -14.16 6.00 15.46
N GLN A 142 -13.19 6.91 15.40
CA GLN A 142 -13.08 7.88 14.30
C GLN A 142 -12.14 7.36 13.22
N VAL A 143 -12.68 7.18 12.02
CA VAL A 143 -11.92 6.75 10.84
C VAL A 143 -11.49 7.98 10.03
N GLN A 144 -10.24 7.98 9.59
CA GLN A 144 -9.68 8.96 8.66
C GLN A 144 -9.00 8.23 7.51
N LEU A 145 -9.43 8.55 6.29
CA LEU A 145 -8.94 7.98 5.05
C LEU A 145 -8.52 9.08 4.09
N GLN A 146 -7.49 8.82 3.30
CA GLN A 146 -7.11 9.69 2.19
C GLN A 146 -8.24 9.80 1.13
N THR A 147 -9.03 8.75 0.90
CA THR A 147 -10.11 8.78 -0.10
C THR A 147 -11.26 9.70 0.29
N ASP A 148 -11.55 9.87 1.58
CA ASP A 148 -12.52 10.87 2.05
C ASP A 148 -12.08 12.29 1.73
N ASP A 149 -10.78 12.58 1.91
CA ASP A 149 -10.21 13.88 1.58
C ASP A 149 -10.27 14.13 0.07
N ALA A 150 -9.97 13.11 -0.74
CA ALA A 150 -10.13 13.20 -2.19
C ALA A 150 -11.57 13.51 -2.62
N ARG A 151 -12.57 12.87 -2.00
CA ARG A 151 -13.98 13.14 -2.29
C ARG A 151 -14.41 14.55 -1.87
N LYS A 152 -13.89 15.07 -0.75
CA LYS A 152 -14.12 16.48 -0.34
C LYS A 152 -13.53 17.48 -1.33
N GLU A 153 -12.43 17.13 -1.98
CA GLU A 153 -11.81 17.93 -3.06
C GLU A 153 -12.48 17.71 -4.44
N GLY A 154 -13.54 16.90 -4.52
CA GLY A 154 -14.29 16.65 -5.75
C GLY A 154 -13.66 15.62 -6.69
N LEU A 155 -12.72 14.83 -6.19
CA LEU A 155 -12.09 13.73 -6.93
C LEU A 155 -12.88 12.43 -6.78
N ASP A 156 -12.86 11.61 -7.83
CA ASP A 156 -13.47 10.27 -7.87
C ASP A 156 -12.34 9.22 -8.04
N PRO A 157 -11.82 8.65 -6.92
CA PRO A 157 -10.69 7.75 -6.95
C PRO A 157 -10.94 6.51 -7.84
N GLU A 158 -12.17 5.98 -7.87
CA GLU A 158 -12.54 4.85 -8.73
C GLU A 158 -12.43 5.19 -10.21
N LYS A 159 -12.89 6.37 -10.61
CA LYS A 159 -12.76 6.85 -11.98
C LYS A 159 -11.30 7.02 -12.40
N PHE A 160 -10.47 7.62 -11.53
CA PHE A 160 -9.04 7.76 -11.81
C PHE A 160 -8.35 6.40 -11.94
N LEU A 161 -8.65 5.44 -11.07
CA LEU A 161 -8.08 4.10 -11.17
C LEU A 161 -8.50 3.41 -12.47
N LYS A 162 -9.79 3.50 -12.83
CA LYS A 162 -10.33 2.88 -14.05
C LYS A 162 -9.72 3.44 -15.34
N ASP A 163 -9.34 4.72 -15.35
CA ASP A 163 -8.74 5.39 -16.51
C ASP A 163 -7.20 5.34 -16.51
N ASN A 164 -6.58 4.56 -15.61
CA ASN A 164 -5.12 4.52 -15.41
C ASN A 164 -4.52 5.93 -15.17
N ASP A 165 -5.25 6.78 -14.42
CA ASP A 165 -4.95 8.19 -14.23
C ASP A 165 -4.47 8.53 -12.81
N SER A 166 -3.73 7.60 -12.19
CA SER A 166 -3.28 7.70 -10.80
C SER A 166 -2.39 8.91 -10.53
N TYR A 167 -1.60 9.38 -11.51
CA TYR A 167 -0.77 10.57 -11.35
C TYR A 167 -1.60 11.83 -11.17
N ASN A 168 -2.62 12.02 -12.01
CA ASN A 168 -3.48 13.20 -11.90
C ASN A 168 -4.34 13.15 -10.64
N TYR A 169 -4.75 11.96 -10.19
CA TYR A 169 -5.40 11.79 -8.88
C TYR A 169 -4.52 12.34 -7.75
N PHE A 170 -3.31 11.82 -7.59
CA PHE A 170 -2.43 12.23 -6.49
C PHE A 170 -1.89 13.65 -6.67
N SER A 171 -1.75 14.15 -7.90
CA SER A 171 -1.33 15.53 -8.18
C SER A 171 -2.38 16.55 -7.76
N GLN A 172 -3.66 16.24 -7.95
CA GLN A 172 -4.76 17.11 -7.54
C GLN A 172 -5.01 17.02 -6.05
N LEU A 173 -5.01 15.79 -5.51
CA LEU A 173 -5.29 15.53 -4.10
C LEU A 173 -4.30 16.27 -3.19
N SER A 174 -4.83 17.16 -2.38
CA SER A 174 -4.07 17.96 -1.41
C SER A 174 -2.80 18.55 -2.01
N GLU A 175 -2.93 19.08 -3.24
CA GLU A 175 -1.87 19.74 -3.99
C GLU A 175 -0.60 18.88 -4.18
N GLY A 176 -0.76 17.57 -4.39
CA GLY A 176 0.38 16.69 -4.69
C GLY A 176 1.11 16.16 -3.46
N LYS A 177 0.63 16.44 -2.25
CA LYS A 177 1.28 16.07 -0.97
C LYS A 177 1.60 14.58 -0.85
N TYR A 178 0.83 13.72 -1.53
CA TYR A 178 0.96 12.27 -1.44
C TYR A 178 1.80 11.65 -2.55
N LEU A 179 2.34 12.44 -3.48
CA LEU A 179 3.28 11.98 -4.48
C LEU A 179 4.69 11.84 -3.88
N LEU A 180 5.38 10.77 -4.24
CA LEU A 180 6.80 10.62 -3.95
C LEU A 180 7.59 11.29 -5.07
N LYS A 181 8.21 12.44 -4.82
CA LYS A 181 9.02 13.15 -5.82
C LYS A 181 10.47 13.34 -5.35
N PRO A 182 11.27 12.27 -5.19
CA PRO A 182 12.68 12.39 -4.83
C PRO A 182 13.55 12.97 -5.96
N GLY A 183 13.02 13.05 -7.19
CA GLY A 183 13.79 13.31 -8.40
C GLY A 183 14.56 12.06 -8.85
N HIS A 184 15.31 12.18 -9.95
CA HIS A 184 16.12 11.07 -10.47
C HIS A 184 17.21 10.67 -9.46
N THR A 185 17.22 9.39 -9.08
CA THR A 185 18.16 8.87 -8.08
C THR A 185 19.49 8.42 -8.69
N GLY A 186 19.54 8.20 -10.00
CA GLY A 186 20.73 7.72 -10.72
C GLY A 186 21.01 6.23 -10.55
N THR A 187 20.08 5.45 -10.01
CA THR A 187 20.15 3.99 -9.89
C THR A 187 18.80 3.35 -10.24
N ASN A 188 18.74 2.05 -10.48
CA ASN A 188 17.48 1.31 -10.62
C ASN A 188 17.65 -0.12 -10.11
N VAL A 189 16.98 -0.45 -9.02
CA VAL A 189 16.88 -1.79 -8.43
C VAL A 189 15.41 -2.21 -8.25
N MET A 190 14.58 -1.86 -9.25
CA MET A 190 13.12 -2.09 -9.30
C MET A 190 12.33 -1.23 -8.30
N ASP A 191 11.19 -1.74 -7.80
CA ASP A 191 10.29 -1.03 -6.89
C ASP A 191 10.44 -1.50 -5.44
N ILE A 192 10.13 -0.61 -4.50
CA ILE A 192 10.00 -0.92 -3.07
C ILE A 192 8.62 -0.50 -2.58
N GLN A 193 7.97 -1.41 -1.86
CA GLN A 193 6.72 -1.17 -1.16
C GLN A 193 6.93 -1.30 0.34
N MET A 194 6.30 -0.41 1.10
CA MET A 194 6.32 -0.41 2.56
C MET A 194 4.89 -0.34 3.09
N VAL A 195 4.50 -1.34 3.87
CA VAL A 195 3.26 -1.33 4.66
C VAL A 195 3.67 -1.15 6.12
N TYR A 196 3.32 -0.01 6.69
CA TYR A 196 3.45 0.26 8.10
C TYR A 196 2.10 0.02 8.78
N ILE A 197 2.11 -0.71 9.90
CA ILE A 197 0.94 -1.04 10.69
C ILE A 197 1.26 -0.72 12.14
N HIS A 198 0.38 0.02 12.81
CA HIS A 198 0.52 0.26 14.23
C HIS A 198 -0.82 0.12 14.96
N LYS A 199 -0.81 -0.70 16.02
CA LYS A 199 -1.94 -0.93 16.90
C LYS A 199 -1.86 0.06 18.07
N TYR A 200 -2.93 0.83 18.27
CA TYR A 200 -3.09 1.69 19.45
C TYR A 200 -3.49 0.90 20.70
#